data_AF-A0A5E7YZZ0-F1
#
_entry.id   AF-A0A5E7YZZ0-F1
#
_cell.length_a   1.000
_cell.length_b   1.000
_cell.length_c   1.000
_cell.angle_alpha   90.00
_cell.angle_beta   90.00
_cell.angle_gamma   90.00
#
_symmetry.space_group_name_H-M   'P 1'
#
loop_
_entity.id
_entity.type
_entity.pdbx_description
1 polymer ?
#
loop_
_entity_poly.entity_id
_entity_poly.type
_entity_poly.pdbx_seq_one_letter_code
_entity_poly.pdbx_strand_id
1 'polypeptide(L)'
;MEKIKGTVTQLVNVRLDKPTVRAKRAPALPVGTMVEVSHAIRGEMYKEIDIWYVLANQTFVWSGAINANSEVPFIEKKLIVTADDIGVVDDIDMGAKVALRYGRINSIAVFVNRPGDTKGDYLKAWHDFLCSYERVGDSRKLYETTHVGLHFTITSGEPVSTGDVSNLLNGKYFRKYTDFDTDYEREGFVDQIKAELDAQYEKFKAVFKRKPDHLTSHHDILTFNKPLFRHMQEWSQKNDVPLRTHKFLPSSKRFWYDTLVITDIDLPSIDKMNAWDEEFGSKVEGAQHTIVDHYGPLPPFAVISYLSQVKKKQGKLEEWLYDFLVSKDHTREIVIHLLKTTLRRQRDLVRHYKDLDTSYPGINIKHFDGRVAEYLSLEKGSPWKSDPSLALSPVVVRKA
;
A
#
# COMPACT_ATOMS: atom_id res chain seq x y z
N MET A 1 -11.27 25.44 -12.94
CA MET A 1 -9.97 26.02 -12.52
C MET A 1 -9.37 26.74 -13.71
N GLU A 2 -8.83 27.93 -13.50
CA GLU A 2 -8.11 28.68 -14.54
C GLU A 2 -6.82 27.93 -14.93
N LYS A 3 -6.48 27.93 -16.22
CA LYS A 3 -5.30 27.24 -16.74
C LYS A 3 -4.06 28.10 -16.48
N ILE A 4 -3.07 27.54 -15.79
CA ILE A 4 -1.79 28.23 -15.55
C ILE A 4 -0.97 28.17 -16.83
N LYS A 5 -0.58 29.34 -17.35
CA LYS A 5 0.19 29.47 -18.59
C LYS A 5 1.60 29.94 -18.26
N GLY A 6 2.59 29.29 -18.85
CA GLY A 6 3.99 29.67 -18.76
C GLY A 6 4.52 30.16 -20.10
N THR A 7 5.38 31.17 -20.08
CA THR A 7 6.19 31.56 -21.25
C THR A 7 7.62 31.08 -21.05
N VAL A 8 8.17 30.37 -22.02
CA VAL A 8 9.57 29.91 -22.00
C VAL A 8 10.50 31.11 -22.13
N THR A 9 11.37 31.34 -21.15
CA THR A 9 12.31 32.49 -21.10
C THR A 9 13.70 32.17 -21.64
N GLN A 10 14.05 30.89 -21.71
CA GLN A 10 15.29 30.39 -22.31
C GLN A 10 15.06 29.00 -22.90
N LEU A 11 15.88 28.60 -23.88
CA LEU A 11 15.80 27.28 -24.50
C LEU A 11 15.84 26.18 -23.43
N VAL A 12 14.82 25.31 -23.40
CA VAL A 12 14.68 24.26 -22.38
C VAL A 12 14.25 22.93 -22.99
N ASN A 13 14.89 21.84 -22.55
CA ASN A 13 14.49 20.49 -22.95
C ASN A 13 13.25 20.05 -22.16
N VAL A 14 12.27 19.49 -22.86
CA VAL A 14 11.16 18.76 -22.24
C VAL A 14 11.63 17.37 -21.86
N ARG A 15 11.31 16.91 -20.64
CA ARG A 15 11.60 15.56 -20.14
C ARG A 15 10.34 14.72 -20.14
N LEU A 16 10.47 13.49 -20.62
CA LEU A 16 9.31 12.64 -20.92
C LEU A 16 8.90 11.74 -19.76
N ASP A 17 9.84 11.35 -18.92
CA ASP A 17 9.64 10.28 -17.93
C ASP A 17 9.96 10.72 -16.50
N LYS A 18 10.91 11.65 -16.30
CA LYS A 18 11.28 12.12 -14.96
C LYS A 18 11.72 13.58 -14.94
N PRO A 19 11.57 14.28 -13.80
CA PRO A 19 12.07 15.65 -13.58
C PRO A 19 13.59 15.66 -13.30
N THR A 20 14.37 15.21 -14.28
CA THR A 20 15.84 15.17 -14.21
C THR A 20 16.46 15.56 -15.55
N VAL A 21 17.65 16.16 -15.53
CA VAL A 21 18.35 16.49 -16.78
C VAL A 21 18.86 15.25 -17.54
N ARG A 22 18.82 14.08 -16.90
CA ARG A 22 19.24 12.78 -17.46
C ARG A 22 18.09 12.01 -18.08
N ALA A 23 16.85 12.41 -17.83
CA ALA A 23 15.65 11.80 -18.41
C ALA A 23 15.62 11.92 -19.94
N LYS A 24 14.85 11.01 -20.56
CA LYS A 24 14.61 11.03 -22.00
C LYS A 24 13.99 12.38 -22.36
N ARG A 25 14.51 13.02 -23.41
CA ARG A 25 14.08 14.36 -23.84
C ARG A 25 13.22 14.33 -25.10
N ALA A 26 12.25 15.22 -25.16
CA ALA A 26 11.61 15.67 -26.40
C ALA A 26 12.43 16.83 -27.02
N PRO A 27 12.05 17.33 -28.22
CA PRO A 27 12.59 18.56 -28.76
C PRO A 27 12.52 19.72 -27.75
N ALA A 28 13.53 20.59 -27.76
CA ALA A 28 13.59 21.73 -26.87
C ALA A 28 12.52 22.77 -27.25
N LEU A 29 11.98 23.44 -26.24
CA LEU A 29 11.04 24.55 -26.43
C LEU A 29 11.84 25.85 -26.64
N PRO A 30 11.64 26.57 -27.75
CA PRO A 30 12.29 27.86 -27.98
C PRO A 30 11.73 28.95 -27.06
N VAL A 31 12.49 30.04 -26.94
CA VAL A 31 12.08 31.24 -26.18
C VAL A 31 10.76 31.80 -26.76
N GLY A 32 9.86 32.21 -25.88
CA GLY A 32 8.53 32.70 -26.25
C GLY A 32 7.48 31.62 -26.45
N THR A 33 7.86 30.32 -26.41
CA THR A 33 6.88 29.23 -26.45
C THR A 33 5.94 29.31 -25.26
N MET A 34 4.64 29.20 -25.51
CA MET A 34 3.63 29.10 -24.47
C MET A 34 3.42 27.64 -24.07
N VAL A 35 3.39 27.38 -22.76
CA VAL A 35 3.09 26.06 -22.19
C VAL A 35 1.95 26.16 -21.18
N GLU A 36 1.22 25.07 -21.01
CA GLU A 36 0.22 24.93 -19.93
C GLU A 36 0.84 24.12 -18.78
N VAL A 37 0.93 24.74 -17.61
CA VAL A 37 1.52 24.15 -16.40
C VAL A 37 0.41 23.56 -15.53
N SER A 38 0.59 22.33 -15.08
CA SER A 38 -0.33 21.63 -14.18
C SER A 38 -0.02 21.95 -12.72
N HIS A 39 1.23 21.72 -12.32
CA HIS A 39 1.74 21.91 -10.96
C HIS A 39 3.28 21.84 -10.96
N ALA A 40 3.89 22.10 -9.81
CA ALA A 40 5.33 21.98 -9.57
C ALA A 40 5.62 20.81 -8.63
N ILE A 41 6.76 20.16 -8.83
CA ILE A 41 7.28 19.10 -7.97
C ILE A 41 8.79 19.31 -7.74
N ARG A 42 9.34 18.65 -6.72
CA ARG A 42 10.79 18.54 -6.56
C ARG A 42 11.35 17.56 -7.60
N GLY A 43 12.55 17.83 -8.10
CA GLY A 43 13.30 17.01 -9.04
C GLY A 43 14.80 17.08 -8.80
N GLU A 44 15.59 16.71 -9.82
CA GLU A 44 17.04 16.87 -9.76
C GLU A 44 17.39 18.36 -9.66
N MET A 45 18.29 18.71 -8.73
CA MET A 45 18.87 20.04 -8.62
C MET A 45 19.56 20.42 -9.93
N TYR A 46 19.18 21.55 -10.52
CA TYR A 46 19.81 22.08 -11.73
C TYR A 46 19.90 23.59 -11.66
N LYS A 47 21.12 24.13 -11.80
CA LYS A 47 21.41 25.57 -11.66
C LYS A 47 20.78 26.19 -10.40
N GLU A 48 21.03 25.56 -9.25
CA GLU A 48 20.51 25.97 -7.93
C GLU A 48 18.99 25.89 -7.72
N ILE A 49 18.24 25.32 -8.69
CA ILE A 49 16.79 25.13 -8.58
C ILE A 49 16.48 23.64 -8.74
N ASP A 50 15.84 23.05 -7.74
CA ASP A 50 15.36 21.66 -7.72
C ASP A 50 13.86 21.54 -8.08
N ILE A 51 13.25 22.62 -8.55
CA ILE A 51 11.83 22.67 -8.90
C ILE A 51 11.66 22.39 -10.40
N TRP A 52 10.71 21.50 -10.69
CA TRP A 52 10.31 21.14 -12.05
C TRP A 52 8.81 21.32 -12.20
N TYR A 53 8.40 21.90 -13.34
CA TYR A 53 7.00 22.02 -13.69
C TYR A 53 6.53 20.78 -14.46
N VAL A 54 5.42 20.22 -13.99
CA VAL A 54 4.64 19.22 -14.73
C VAL A 54 3.71 19.97 -15.67
N LEU A 55 3.83 19.69 -16.96
CA LEU A 55 2.99 20.29 -18.00
C LEU A 55 1.67 19.53 -18.15
N ALA A 56 0.66 20.18 -18.73
CA ALA A 56 -0.66 19.56 -18.96
C ALA A 56 -0.61 18.31 -19.86
N ASN A 57 0.43 18.15 -20.66
CA ASN A 57 0.69 16.96 -21.48
C ASN A 57 1.49 15.87 -20.75
N GLN A 58 1.57 15.92 -19.41
CA GLN A 58 2.26 14.95 -18.56
C GLN A 58 3.78 14.85 -18.80
N THR A 59 4.41 15.95 -19.20
CA THR A 59 5.88 16.04 -19.33
C THR A 59 6.46 17.03 -18.34
N PHE A 60 7.78 17.06 -18.19
CA PHE A 60 8.46 17.91 -17.21
C PHE A 60 9.36 18.94 -17.89
N VAL A 61 9.39 20.15 -17.34
CA VAL A 61 10.37 21.18 -17.70
C VAL A 61 10.96 21.79 -16.43
N TRP A 62 12.23 22.18 -16.50
CA TRP A 62 12.89 22.86 -15.37
C TRP A 62 12.26 24.23 -15.15
N SER A 63 11.83 24.54 -13.92
CA SER A 63 11.00 25.72 -13.65
C SER A 63 11.71 27.04 -13.92
N GLY A 64 13.03 27.11 -13.72
CA GLY A 64 13.80 28.34 -13.96
C GLY A 64 13.87 28.80 -15.42
N ALA A 65 13.33 28.03 -16.37
CA ALA A 65 13.18 28.43 -17.78
C ALA A 65 11.76 28.90 -18.14
N ILE A 66 10.84 28.97 -17.17
CA ILE A 66 9.43 29.27 -17.40
C ILE A 66 9.02 30.46 -16.53
N ASN A 67 8.47 31.50 -17.15
CA ASN A 67 7.75 32.56 -16.46
C ASN A 67 6.25 32.25 -16.44
N ALA A 68 5.73 31.81 -15.31
CA ALA A 68 4.30 31.51 -15.14
C ALA A 68 3.49 32.79 -14.91
N ASN A 69 2.28 32.84 -15.48
CA ASN A 69 1.37 33.99 -15.33
C ASN A 69 0.69 34.07 -13.95
N SER A 70 0.79 33.02 -13.15
CA SER A 70 0.26 32.93 -11.79
C SER A 70 1.10 31.95 -10.96
N GLU A 71 0.82 31.86 -9.66
CA GLU A 71 1.47 30.91 -8.77
C GLU A 71 1.20 29.46 -9.21
N VAL A 72 2.29 28.70 -9.37
CA VAL A 72 2.21 27.28 -9.71
C VAL A 72 2.12 26.48 -8.41
N PRO A 73 1.06 25.70 -8.16
CA PRO A 73 0.92 24.94 -6.93
C PRO A 73 2.04 23.91 -6.83
N PHE A 74 2.75 23.90 -5.71
CA PHE A 74 3.77 22.90 -5.41
C PHE A 74 3.14 21.67 -4.74
N ILE A 75 3.44 20.48 -5.24
CA ILE A 75 2.97 19.21 -4.70
C ILE A 75 4.18 18.40 -4.24
N GLU A 76 4.33 18.26 -2.93
CA GLU A 76 5.28 17.32 -2.34
C GLU A 76 4.78 15.89 -2.54
N LYS A 77 5.61 15.03 -3.15
CA LYS A 77 5.27 13.63 -3.43
C LYS A 77 5.79 12.70 -2.34
N LYS A 78 4.87 12.07 -1.62
CA LYS A 78 5.13 11.12 -0.53
C LYS A 78 4.67 9.73 -0.90
N LEU A 79 5.58 8.77 -0.75
CA LEU A 79 5.31 7.37 -1.04
C LEU A 79 5.24 6.55 0.25
N ILE A 80 4.18 5.75 0.37
CA ILE A 80 4.06 4.68 1.34
C ILE A 80 4.23 3.37 0.58
N VAL A 81 5.12 2.51 1.02
CA VAL A 81 5.32 1.18 0.44
C VAL A 81 5.09 0.19 1.57
N THR A 82 3.93 -0.47 1.53
CA THR A 82 3.43 -1.33 2.60
C THR A 82 3.61 -2.80 2.24
N ALA A 83 4.22 -3.56 3.15
CA ALA A 83 4.17 -5.01 3.10
C ALA A 83 3.00 -5.53 3.92
N ASP A 84 2.06 -6.22 3.27
CA ASP A 84 0.92 -6.87 3.91
C ASP A 84 1.28 -8.28 4.43
N ASP A 85 0.35 -8.87 5.18
CA ASP A 85 0.42 -10.24 5.74
C ASP A 85 1.57 -10.52 6.71
N ILE A 86 2.10 -9.50 7.37
CA ILE A 86 3.09 -9.70 8.43
C ILE A 86 2.43 -10.45 9.56
N GLY A 87 2.95 -11.60 9.97
CA GLY A 87 2.26 -12.43 10.98
C GLY A 87 2.09 -13.88 10.62
N VAL A 88 2.08 -14.18 9.33
CA VAL A 88 1.59 -15.47 8.85
C VAL A 88 2.67 -16.55 8.95
N VAL A 89 3.83 -16.31 8.35
CA VAL A 89 4.98 -17.22 8.35
C VAL A 89 6.30 -16.45 8.38
N ASP A 90 7.30 -17.06 9.00
CA ASP A 90 8.59 -16.43 9.27
C ASP A 90 9.32 -15.94 8.00
N ASP A 91 9.12 -16.58 6.84
CA ASP A 91 9.72 -16.16 5.56
C ASP A 91 9.10 -14.87 5.00
N ILE A 92 7.82 -14.59 5.28
CA ILE A 92 7.18 -13.30 4.97
C ILE A 92 7.82 -12.25 5.86
N ASP A 93 7.93 -12.55 7.14
CA ASP A 93 8.41 -11.61 8.13
C ASP A 93 9.88 -11.27 7.91
N MET A 94 10.69 -12.27 7.59
CA MET A 94 12.10 -12.08 7.22
C MET A 94 12.22 -11.23 5.95
N GLY A 95 11.35 -11.44 4.96
CA GLY A 95 11.30 -10.60 3.77
C GLY A 95 11.06 -9.12 4.09
N ALA A 96 10.07 -8.85 4.94
CA ALA A 96 9.74 -7.50 5.37
C ALA A 96 10.82 -6.87 6.26
N LYS A 97 11.38 -7.62 7.22
CA LYS A 97 12.50 -7.15 8.08
C LYS A 97 13.70 -6.71 7.23
N VAL A 98 14.11 -7.52 6.26
CA VAL A 98 15.19 -7.17 5.33
C VAL A 98 14.79 -5.95 4.47
N ALA A 99 13.57 -5.92 3.94
CA ALA A 99 13.12 -4.81 3.13
C ALA A 99 13.11 -3.46 3.89
N LEU A 100 12.67 -3.46 5.16
CA LEU A 100 12.70 -2.28 6.04
C LEU A 100 14.14 -1.80 6.30
N ARG A 101 15.02 -2.73 6.71
CA ARG A 101 16.46 -2.46 6.95
C ARG A 101 17.10 -1.78 5.75
N TYR A 102 16.81 -2.22 4.54
CA TYR A 102 17.42 -1.68 3.33
C TYR A 102 16.63 -0.51 2.71
N GLY A 103 15.58 0.00 3.37
CA GLY A 103 14.76 1.11 2.87
C GLY A 103 14.02 0.79 1.58
N ARG A 104 13.73 -0.50 1.34
CA ARG A 104 12.92 -0.97 0.22
C ARG A 104 11.43 -0.79 0.51
N ILE A 105 11.04 -0.82 1.78
CA ILE A 105 9.69 -0.47 2.23
C ILE A 105 9.80 0.48 3.43
N ASN A 106 8.73 1.22 3.73
CA ASN A 106 8.62 2.07 4.93
C ASN A 106 7.34 1.81 5.72
N SER A 107 6.55 0.81 5.34
CA SER A 107 5.29 0.49 5.98
C SER A 107 5.09 -1.02 6.04
N ILE A 108 4.44 -1.50 7.11
CA ILE A 108 4.01 -2.88 7.29
C ILE A 108 2.59 -2.91 7.83
N ALA A 109 1.81 -3.90 7.41
CA ALA A 109 0.49 -4.19 7.96
C ALA A 109 0.53 -5.56 8.63
N VAL A 110 0.25 -5.61 9.94
CA VAL A 110 0.44 -6.82 10.77
C VAL A 110 -0.87 -7.48 11.15
N PHE A 111 -0.94 -8.80 10.98
CA PHE A 111 -1.93 -9.64 11.64
C PHE A 111 -1.58 -9.80 13.11
N VAL A 112 -2.59 -9.69 13.97
CA VAL A 112 -2.43 -9.86 15.41
C VAL A 112 -3.02 -11.18 15.93
N ASN A 113 -3.60 -11.97 15.05
CA ASN A 113 -4.43 -13.12 15.39
C ASN A 113 -3.79 -14.48 15.01
N ARG A 114 -2.46 -14.55 14.97
CA ARG A 114 -1.72 -15.81 14.75
C ARG A 114 -2.14 -16.87 15.80
N PRO A 115 -2.67 -18.03 15.39
CA PRO A 115 -3.10 -19.11 16.27
C PRO A 115 -1.95 -19.63 17.11
N GLY A 116 -2.25 -19.93 18.37
CA GLY A 116 -1.26 -20.39 19.34
C GLY A 116 -0.35 -19.28 19.90
N ASP A 117 -0.38 -18.05 19.36
CA ASP A 117 0.39 -16.91 19.89
C ASP A 117 -0.37 -16.18 21.02
N THR A 118 -0.72 -16.92 22.07
CA THR A 118 -1.51 -16.41 23.20
C THR A 118 -0.77 -15.34 24.00
N LYS A 119 0.56 -15.41 24.04
CA LYS A 119 1.41 -14.42 24.72
C LYS A 119 1.82 -13.26 23.80
N GLY A 120 1.51 -13.30 22.51
CA GLY A 120 1.96 -12.31 21.54
C GLY A 120 3.47 -12.32 21.33
N ASP A 121 4.15 -13.45 21.56
CA ASP A 121 5.61 -13.58 21.49
C ASP A 121 6.13 -13.24 20.10
N TYR A 122 5.40 -13.64 19.07
CA TYR A 122 5.73 -13.32 17.70
C TYR A 122 5.61 -11.81 17.41
N LEU A 123 4.53 -11.16 17.87
CA LEU A 123 4.36 -9.72 17.72
C LEU A 123 5.39 -8.93 18.55
N LYS A 124 5.75 -9.41 19.74
CA LYS A 124 6.80 -8.84 20.57
C LYS A 124 8.16 -8.90 19.86
N ALA A 125 8.47 -10.00 19.19
CA ALA A 125 9.68 -10.10 18.37
C ALA A 125 9.70 -9.07 17.21
N TRP A 126 8.54 -8.67 16.69
CA TRP A 126 8.44 -7.57 15.74
C TRP A 126 8.68 -6.20 16.37
N HIS A 127 8.03 -5.92 17.49
CA HIS A 127 8.28 -4.70 18.26
C HIS A 127 9.77 -4.57 18.60
N ASP A 128 10.39 -5.63 19.12
CA ASP A 128 11.79 -5.64 19.52
C ASP A 128 12.73 -5.44 18.32
N PHE A 129 12.40 -6.05 17.17
CA PHE A 129 13.12 -5.80 15.93
C PHE A 129 13.05 -4.31 15.52
N LEU A 130 11.87 -3.71 15.55
CA LEU A 130 11.70 -2.29 15.20
C LEU A 130 12.48 -1.37 16.14
N CYS A 131 12.51 -1.67 17.43
CA CYS A 131 13.23 -0.90 18.44
C CYS A 131 14.76 -1.10 18.39
N SER A 132 15.21 -2.28 17.98
CA SER A 132 16.64 -2.63 18.01
C SER A 132 17.39 -2.19 16.75
N TYR A 133 16.74 -2.28 15.59
CA TYR A 133 17.40 -2.09 14.31
C TYR A 133 17.09 -0.72 13.70
N GLU A 134 18.06 -0.21 12.94
CA GLU A 134 17.95 1.04 12.16
C GLU A 134 17.75 0.74 10.67
N ARG A 135 17.36 1.73 9.87
CA ARG A 135 17.49 1.61 8.42
C ARG A 135 18.96 1.84 8.02
N VAL A 136 19.48 1.08 7.06
CA VAL A 136 20.84 1.28 6.54
C VAL A 136 20.96 2.70 5.98
N GLY A 137 21.87 3.49 6.56
CA GLY A 137 22.08 4.89 6.19
C GLY A 137 21.20 5.90 6.95
N ASP A 138 20.44 5.47 7.96
CA ASP A 138 19.65 6.32 8.85
C ASP A 138 19.97 5.92 10.31
N SER A 139 20.25 6.87 11.19
CA SER A 139 20.58 6.59 12.59
C SER A 139 19.34 6.37 13.47
N ARG A 140 18.14 6.69 12.97
CA ARG A 140 16.88 6.49 13.70
C ARG A 140 16.47 5.03 13.69
N LYS A 141 15.82 4.58 14.76
CA LYS A 141 15.31 3.21 14.84
C LYS A 141 14.22 2.97 13.81
N LEU A 142 14.05 1.71 13.39
CA LEU A 142 12.96 1.31 12.51
C LEU A 142 11.60 1.62 13.15
N TYR A 143 11.51 1.58 14.48
CA TYR A 143 10.34 2.05 15.22
C TYR A 143 9.96 3.50 14.88
N GLU A 144 10.92 4.38 14.63
CA GLU A 144 10.68 5.80 14.33
C GLU A 144 10.51 6.09 12.82
N THR A 145 10.80 5.10 11.97
CA THR A 145 10.89 5.29 10.52
C THR A 145 10.03 4.32 9.70
N THR A 146 9.28 3.46 10.39
CA THR A 146 8.33 2.49 9.83
C THR A 146 6.91 2.81 10.27
N HIS A 147 6.00 2.94 9.30
CA HIS A 147 4.56 2.91 9.56
C HIS A 147 4.17 1.46 9.90
N VAL A 148 3.58 1.24 11.07
CA VAL A 148 3.13 -0.08 11.52
C VAL A 148 1.62 0.00 11.62
N GLY A 149 0.95 -0.66 10.69
CA GLY A 149 -0.50 -0.71 10.60
C GLY A 149 -1.07 -2.00 11.16
N LEU A 150 -2.34 -1.94 11.56
CA LEU A 150 -3.13 -3.13 11.86
C LEU A 150 -3.68 -3.68 10.53
N HIS A 151 -3.38 -4.94 10.23
CA HIS A 151 -3.99 -5.67 9.12
C HIS A 151 -5.17 -6.48 9.65
N PHE A 152 -6.31 -5.82 9.76
CA PHE A 152 -7.52 -6.41 10.30
C PHE A 152 -7.97 -7.61 9.46
N THR A 153 -8.42 -8.68 10.13
CA THR A 153 -8.98 -9.84 9.43
C THR A 153 -10.09 -10.49 10.19
N ILE A 154 -11.09 -10.94 9.43
CA ILE A 154 -12.10 -11.91 9.84
C ILE A 154 -12.22 -13.03 8.81
N THR A 155 -11.17 -13.22 8.01
CA THR A 155 -11.14 -14.18 6.89
C THR A 155 -9.92 -15.09 6.95
N SER A 156 -9.11 -14.98 8.00
CA SER A 156 -7.92 -15.82 8.20
C SER A 156 -7.56 -15.95 9.67
N GLY A 157 -7.13 -17.14 10.09
CA GLY A 157 -6.74 -17.41 11.46
C GLY A 157 -7.91 -17.59 12.43
N GLU A 158 -7.66 -17.37 13.72
CA GLU A 158 -8.62 -17.46 14.82
C GLU A 158 -9.03 -16.06 15.30
N PRO A 159 -10.19 -15.86 15.93
CA PRO A 159 -10.56 -14.57 16.50
C PRO A 159 -9.68 -14.20 17.70
N VAL A 160 -9.51 -12.90 17.92
CA VAL A 160 -8.88 -12.35 19.13
C VAL A 160 -9.93 -12.05 20.20
N SER A 161 -11.14 -11.67 19.79
CA SER A 161 -12.24 -11.34 20.69
C SER A 161 -12.61 -12.51 21.59
N THR A 162 -12.86 -12.20 22.86
CA THR A 162 -13.47 -13.11 23.83
C THR A 162 -15.01 -12.99 23.85
N GLY A 163 -15.58 -12.04 23.10
CA GLY A 163 -17.01 -11.89 22.92
C GLY A 163 -17.60 -12.93 21.96
N ASP A 164 -18.92 -12.88 21.76
CA ASP A 164 -19.55 -13.73 20.75
C ASP A 164 -19.17 -13.24 19.35
N VAL A 165 -18.47 -14.10 18.60
CA VAL A 165 -18.12 -13.89 17.18
C VAL A 165 -18.53 -15.11 16.34
N SER A 166 -19.47 -15.91 16.83
CA SER A 166 -19.85 -17.21 16.26
C SER A 166 -20.31 -17.15 14.80
N ASN A 167 -20.91 -16.04 14.35
CA ASN A 167 -21.34 -15.88 12.96
C ASN A 167 -20.13 -15.79 12.01
N LEU A 168 -18.96 -15.35 12.49
CA LEU A 168 -17.76 -15.17 11.69
C LEU A 168 -16.94 -16.45 11.54
N LEU A 169 -17.30 -17.53 12.25
CA LEU A 169 -16.47 -18.72 12.38
C LEU A 169 -16.96 -19.92 11.56
N ASN A 170 -16.00 -20.73 11.13
CA ASN A 170 -16.17 -22.11 10.72
C ASN A 170 -15.32 -23.00 11.64
N GLY A 171 -15.96 -23.61 12.65
CA GLY A 171 -15.26 -24.24 13.76
C GLY A 171 -14.57 -23.19 14.64
N LYS A 172 -13.26 -23.32 14.86
CA LYS A 172 -12.47 -22.35 15.65
C LYS A 172 -11.84 -21.23 14.82
N TYR A 173 -11.84 -21.36 13.49
CA TYR A 173 -11.21 -20.40 12.58
C TYR A 173 -12.26 -19.49 11.96
N PHE A 174 -11.84 -18.34 11.46
CA PHE A 174 -12.67 -17.51 10.62
C PHE A 174 -13.13 -18.23 9.35
N ARG A 175 -14.33 -17.89 8.90
CA ARG A 175 -14.87 -18.28 7.59
C ARG A 175 -13.94 -17.80 6.48
N LYS A 176 -13.89 -18.52 5.36
CA LYS A 176 -13.19 -18.00 4.18
C LYS A 176 -13.98 -16.83 3.64
N TYR A 177 -13.31 -15.88 2.99
CA TYR A 177 -13.99 -14.76 2.36
C TYR A 177 -15.05 -15.22 1.31
N THR A 178 -14.89 -16.43 0.73
CA THR A 178 -15.86 -17.08 -0.17
C THR A 178 -17.12 -17.60 0.50
N ASP A 179 -17.08 -17.79 1.82
CA ASP A 179 -18.19 -18.36 2.59
C ASP A 179 -19.12 -17.27 3.14
N PHE A 180 -18.84 -16.00 2.83
CA PHE A 180 -19.72 -14.88 3.15
C PHE A 180 -20.79 -14.73 2.06
N ASP A 181 -21.96 -14.25 2.46
CA ASP A 181 -23.11 -14.01 1.59
C ASP A 181 -23.80 -12.71 2.02
N THR A 182 -25.04 -12.49 1.58
CA THR A 182 -25.83 -11.30 1.94
C THR A 182 -26.10 -11.16 3.45
N ASP A 183 -25.98 -12.23 4.23
CA ASP A 183 -26.18 -12.19 5.68
C ASP A 183 -25.15 -11.33 6.41
N TYR A 184 -24.01 -11.09 5.76
CA TYR A 184 -22.95 -10.23 6.27
C TYR A 184 -23.39 -8.76 6.42
N GLU A 185 -24.52 -8.36 5.83
CA GLU A 185 -25.13 -7.04 6.04
C GLU A 185 -26.02 -6.97 7.30
N ARG A 186 -26.37 -8.12 7.91
CA ARG A 186 -27.21 -8.14 9.11
C ARG A 186 -26.47 -7.54 10.29
N GLU A 187 -27.20 -6.82 11.15
CA GLU A 187 -26.68 -6.14 12.34
C GLU A 187 -25.84 -7.08 13.22
N GLY A 188 -26.28 -8.32 13.42
CA GLY A 188 -25.55 -9.32 14.20
C GLY A 188 -24.21 -9.77 13.60
N PHE A 189 -24.00 -9.70 12.28
CA PHE A 189 -22.66 -9.90 11.70
C PHE A 189 -21.81 -8.67 11.92
N VAL A 190 -22.35 -7.51 11.57
CA VAL A 190 -21.70 -6.21 11.70
C VAL A 190 -21.16 -6.02 13.11
N ASP A 191 -21.97 -6.23 14.15
CA ASP A 191 -21.55 -6.03 15.54
C ASP A 191 -20.46 -6.98 16.00
N GLN A 192 -20.48 -8.24 15.56
CA GLN A 192 -19.39 -9.19 15.83
C GLN A 192 -18.07 -8.76 15.18
N ILE A 193 -18.13 -8.17 13.98
CA ILE A 193 -16.96 -7.64 13.28
C ILE A 193 -16.38 -6.43 14.01
N LYS A 194 -17.25 -5.53 14.52
CA LYS A 194 -16.81 -4.40 15.35
C LYS A 194 -16.12 -4.87 16.62
N ALA A 195 -16.71 -5.84 17.31
CA ALA A 195 -16.14 -6.43 18.52
C ALA A 195 -14.77 -7.07 18.25
N GLU A 196 -14.62 -7.78 17.13
CA GLU A 196 -13.35 -8.35 16.72
C GLU A 196 -12.31 -7.29 16.34
N LEU A 197 -12.71 -6.22 15.64
CA LEU A 197 -11.81 -5.11 15.32
C LEU A 197 -11.26 -4.47 16.59
N ASP A 198 -12.12 -4.17 17.56
CA ASP A 198 -11.70 -3.58 18.83
C ASP A 198 -10.74 -4.52 19.57
N ALA A 199 -11.01 -5.83 19.60
CA ALA A 199 -10.11 -6.80 20.21
C ALA A 199 -8.73 -6.86 19.52
N GLN A 200 -8.70 -6.89 18.19
CA GLN A 200 -7.45 -6.86 17.42
C GLN A 200 -6.68 -5.55 17.63
N TYR A 201 -7.39 -4.42 17.67
CA TYR A 201 -6.81 -3.11 17.93
C TYR A 201 -6.20 -3.00 19.33
N GLU A 202 -6.89 -3.48 20.36
CA GLU A 202 -6.36 -3.50 21.73
C GLU A 202 -5.12 -4.41 21.82
N LYS A 203 -5.15 -5.59 21.19
CA LYS A 203 -3.98 -6.48 21.13
C LYS A 203 -2.81 -5.82 20.42
N PHE A 204 -3.05 -5.11 19.32
CA PHE A 204 -2.02 -4.34 18.61
C PHE A 204 -1.37 -3.32 19.54
N LYS A 205 -2.17 -2.44 20.18
CA LYS A 205 -1.66 -1.39 21.08
C LYS A 205 -0.87 -1.98 22.25
N ALA A 206 -1.37 -3.07 22.82
CA ALA A 206 -0.74 -3.75 23.95
C ALA A 206 0.67 -4.25 23.60
N VAL A 207 0.91 -4.70 22.36
CA VAL A 207 2.23 -5.19 21.94
C VAL A 207 3.13 -4.06 21.45
N PHE A 208 2.67 -3.24 20.50
CA PHE A 208 3.51 -2.23 19.86
C PHE A 208 3.70 -0.96 20.69
N LYS A 209 2.96 -0.82 21.80
CA LYS A 209 3.01 0.34 22.72
C LYS A 209 2.70 1.68 22.02
N ARG A 210 1.98 1.60 20.90
CA ARG A 210 1.49 2.74 20.12
C ARG A 210 0.21 2.40 19.37
N LYS A 211 -0.52 3.43 18.93
CA LYS A 211 -1.62 3.26 17.97
C LYS A 211 -1.05 2.78 16.61
N PRO A 212 -1.81 1.99 15.84
CA PRO A 212 -1.44 1.69 14.47
C PRO A 212 -1.39 2.99 13.66
N ASP A 213 -0.40 3.12 12.79
CA ASP A 213 -0.26 4.30 11.92
C ASP A 213 -1.28 4.30 10.77
N HIS A 214 -1.87 3.13 10.50
CA HIS A 214 -2.93 2.94 9.52
C HIS A 214 -3.70 1.64 9.80
N LEU A 215 -4.96 1.58 9.37
CA LEU A 215 -5.78 0.37 9.35
C LEU A 215 -5.94 -0.10 7.91
N THR A 216 -5.73 -1.39 7.71
CA THR A 216 -5.94 -2.10 6.44
C THR A 216 -6.74 -3.34 6.75
N SER A 217 -7.24 -4.02 5.72
CA SER A 217 -7.87 -5.31 5.94
C SER A 217 -7.55 -6.35 4.89
N HIS A 218 -7.36 -7.57 5.37
CA HIS A 218 -7.16 -8.72 4.51
C HIS A 218 -8.40 -8.98 3.67
N HIS A 219 -8.20 -9.23 2.38
CA HIS A 219 -9.26 -9.32 1.37
C HIS A 219 -10.16 -8.06 1.26
N ASP A 220 -9.73 -6.92 1.78
CA ASP A 220 -10.47 -5.65 1.75
C ASP A 220 -11.88 -5.70 2.36
N ILE A 221 -12.06 -6.58 3.36
CA ILE A 221 -13.34 -6.88 4.00
C ILE A 221 -14.06 -5.64 4.56
N LEU A 222 -13.30 -4.62 4.95
CA LEU A 222 -13.84 -3.36 5.50
C LEU A 222 -14.76 -2.61 4.53
N THR A 223 -14.72 -2.99 3.26
CA THR A 223 -15.47 -2.33 2.20
C THR A 223 -16.65 -3.14 1.67
N PHE A 224 -16.98 -4.26 2.31
CA PHE A 224 -17.97 -5.20 1.79
C PHE A 224 -19.40 -4.68 1.81
N ASN A 225 -19.78 -3.83 2.75
CA ASN A 225 -21.13 -3.27 2.83
C ASN A 225 -21.15 -1.87 3.46
N LYS A 226 -22.27 -1.16 3.29
CA LYS A 226 -22.43 0.22 3.76
C LYS A 226 -22.31 0.35 5.29
N PRO A 227 -23.00 -0.49 6.11
CA PRO A 227 -22.87 -0.40 7.57
C PRO A 227 -21.44 -0.54 8.08
N LEU A 228 -20.69 -1.53 7.57
CA LEU A 228 -19.31 -1.76 7.96
C LEU A 228 -18.40 -0.62 7.48
N PHE A 229 -18.54 -0.19 6.22
CA PHE A 229 -17.76 0.93 5.67
C PHE A 229 -17.98 2.22 6.48
N ARG A 230 -19.24 2.53 6.81
CA ARG A 230 -19.57 3.67 7.69
C ARG A 230 -18.89 3.53 9.04
N HIS A 231 -19.03 2.37 9.69
CA HIS A 231 -18.44 2.15 10.99
C HIS A 231 -16.91 2.30 10.97
N MET A 232 -16.24 1.83 9.91
CA MET A 232 -14.79 2.00 9.78
C MET A 232 -14.37 3.47 9.67
N GLN A 233 -15.11 4.28 8.93
CA GLN A 233 -14.85 5.71 8.81
C GLN A 233 -15.04 6.41 10.17
N GLU A 234 -16.10 6.09 10.90
CA GLU A 234 -16.34 6.59 12.26
C GLU A 234 -15.25 6.11 13.22
N TRP A 235 -14.85 4.84 13.14
CA TRP A 235 -13.80 4.25 13.96
C TRP A 235 -12.44 4.92 13.70
N SER A 236 -12.11 5.17 12.43
CA SER A 236 -10.91 5.89 12.01
C SER A 236 -10.87 7.30 12.59
N GLN A 237 -11.97 8.05 12.48
CA GLN A 237 -12.08 9.39 13.04
C GLN A 237 -11.97 9.39 14.57
N LYS A 238 -12.67 8.46 15.23
CA LYS A 238 -12.65 8.33 16.70
C LYS A 238 -11.25 8.01 17.23
N ASN A 239 -10.52 7.13 16.54
CA ASN A 239 -9.21 6.66 16.99
C ASN A 239 -8.04 7.50 16.47
N ASP A 240 -8.30 8.37 15.49
CA ASP A 240 -7.29 9.09 14.71
C ASP A 240 -6.31 8.09 14.09
N VAL A 241 -6.84 7.17 13.27
CA VAL A 241 -6.09 6.12 12.57
C VAL A 241 -6.52 6.11 11.10
N PRO A 242 -5.66 6.52 10.16
CA PRO A 242 -5.97 6.51 8.72
C PRO A 242 -6.39 5.13 8.23
N LEU A 243 -7.40 5.08 7.34
CA LEU A 243 -7.75 3.85 6.61
C LEU A 243 -6.99 3.81 5.29
N ARG A 244 -6.56 2.63 4.86
CA ARG A 244 -6.18 2.44 3.46
C ARG A 244 -7.39 2.74 2.57
N THR A 245 -7.17 3.57 1.55
CA THR A 245 -8.25 3.96 0.64
C THR A 245 -8.64 2.81 -0.29
N HIS A 246 -9.95 2.71 -0.56
CA HIS A 246 -10.55 1.83 -1.57
C HIS A 246 -10.33 2.33 -3.01
N LYS A 247 -9.73 3.51 -3.20
CA LYS A 247 -9.40 4.12 -4.50
C LYS A 247 -8.17 3.42 -5.10
N PHE A 248 -8.35 2.18 -5.54
CA PHE A 248 -7.29 1.36 -6.09
C PHE A 248 -6.88 1.78 -7.49
N LEU A 249 -5.58 1.63 -7.78
CA LEU A 249 -5.03 1.77 -9.12
C LEU A 249 -4.36 0.45 -9.58
N PRO A 250 -4.69 -0.02 -10.80
CA PRO A 250 -5.75 0.47 -11.66
C PRO A 250 -7.13 0.15 -11.05
N SER A 251 -8.13 1.00 -11.31
CA SER A 251 -9.49 0.85 -10.77
C SER A 251 -10.14 -0.48 -11.14
N SER A 252 -9.77 -1.05 -12.30
CA SER A 252 -10.26 -2.34 -12.77
C SER A 252 -9.78 -3.54 -11.93
N LYS A 253 -8.79 -3.40 -11.05
CA LYS A 253 -8.29 -4.54 -10.27
C LYS A 253 -9.22 -5.00 -9.15
N ARG A 254 -10.06 -4.12 -8.62
CA ARG A 254 -11.15 -4.53 -7.71
C ARG A 254 -12.12 -5.47 -8.44
N PHE A 255 -12.52 -5.10 -9.65
CA PHE A 255 -13.38 -5.93 -10.51
C PHE A 255 -12.83 -7.35 -10.69
N TRP A 256 -11.52 -7.56 -10.77
CA TRP A 256 -10.95 -8.91 -10.88
C TRP A 256 -10.95 -9.73 -9.58
N TYR A 257 -10.73 -9.08 -8.42
CA TYR A 257 -10.89 -9.72 -7.10
C TYR A 257 -12.36 -10.04 -6.82
N ASP A 258 -13.28 -9.16 -7.21
CA ASP A 258 -14.72 -9.39 -7.06
C ASP A 258 -15.19 -10.51 -8.02
N THR A 259 -14.76 -10.49 -9.30
CA THR A 259 -15.30 -11.36 -10.37
C THR A 259 -14.77 -12.81 -10.37
N LEU A 260 -13.51 -13.05 -10.00
CA LEU A 260 -12.92 -14.40 -10.09
C LEU A 260 -13.01 -15.21 -8.81
N VAL A 261 -13.24 -14.53 -7.69
CA VAL A 261 -12.91 -15.05 -6.38
C VAL A 261 -14.14 -14.99 -5.46
N ILE A 262 -15.09 -14.09 -5.73
CA ILE A 262 -16.29 -13.87 -4.91
C ILE A 262 -17.52 -13.87 -5.82
N THR A 263 -17.86 -15.03 -6.40
CA THR A 263 -18.97 -15.13 -7.37
C THR A 263 -20.36 -14.98 -6.76
N ASP A 264 -20.47 -15.15 -5.44
CA ASP A 264 -21.75 -15.22 -4.72
C ASP A 264 -21.99 -14.04 -3.75
N ILE A 265 -21.15 -13.00 -3.77
CA ILE A 265 -21.33 -11.78 -2.96
C ILE A 265 -21.43 -10.56 -3.87
N ASP A 266 -22.50 -9.78 -3.71
CA ASP A 266 -22.65 -8.47 -4.36
C ASP A 266 -21.80 -7.41 -3.64
N LEU A 267 -20.51 -7.35 -3.99
CA LEU A 267 -19.60 -6.34 -3.47
C LEU A 267 -19.90 -4.97 -4.10
N PRO A 268 -19.82 -3.87 -3.32
CA PRO A 268 -20.08 -2.54 -3.82
C PRO A 268 -19.02 -2.14 -4.85
N SER A 269 -19.48 -1.53 -5.96
CA SER A 269 -18.58 -0.94 -6.95
C SER A 269 -17.76 0.22 -6.35
N ILE A 270 -16.65 0.56 -7.00
CA ILE A 270 -15.83 1.72 -6.62
C ILE A 270 -16.65 3.00 -6.59
N ASP A 271 -17.56 3.20 -7.56
CA ASP A 271 -18.43 4.37 -7.60
C ASP A 271 -19.41 4.40 -6.42
N LYS A 272 -19.96 3.24 -6.03
CA LYS A 272 -20.84 3.11 -4.87
C LYS A 272 -20.09 3.44 -3.57
N MET A 273 -18.86 2.97 -3.42
CA MET A 273 -18.01 3.30 -2.27
C MET A 273 -17.56 4.77 -2.27
N ASN A 274 -17.27 5.37 -3.42
CA ASN A 274 -16.97 6.80 -3.53
C ASN A 274 -18.17 7.65 -3.08
N ALA A 275 -19.38 7.28 -3.50
CA ALA A 275 -20.59 7.96 -3.03
C ALA A 275 -20.79 7.84 -1.52
N TRP A 276 -20.47 6.67 -0.92
CA TRP A 276 -20.49 6.50 0.53
C TRP A 276 -19.42 7.34 1.24
N ASP A 277 -18.19 7.37 0.71
CA ASP A 277 -17.08 8.18 1.24
C ASP A 277 -17.42 9.68 1.24
N GLU A 278 -18.04 10.17 0.16
CA GLU A 278 -18.57 11.53 0.06
C GLU A 278 -19.72 11.79 1.05
N GLU A 279 -20.64 10.84 1.21
CA GLU A 279 -21.75 10.93 2.19
C GLU A 279 -21.24 11.03 3.63
N PHE A 280 -20.22 10.24 3.99
CA PHE A 280 -19.72 10.16 5.37
C PHE A 280 -18.71 11.25 5.71
N GLY A 281 -17.99 11.78 4.71
CA GLY A 281 -17.00 12.84 4.88
C GLY A 281 -15.82 12.39 5.74
N SER A 282 -14.84 11.70 5.14
CA SER A 282 -13.63 11.31 5.87
C SER A 282 -12.78 12.53 6.25
N LYS A 283 -12.36 12.58 7.51
CA LYS A 283 -11.56 13.70 8.08
C LYS A 283 -10.13 13.31 8.41
N VAL A 284 -9.78 12.02 8.34
CA VAL A 284 -8.44 11.54 8.66
C VAL A 284 -7.66 11.37 7.37
N GLU A 285 -6.56 12.12 7.24
CA GLU A 285 -5.73 12.09 6.04
C GLU A 285 -4.99 10.75 5.91
N GLY A 286 -5.16 10.09 4.76
CA GLY A 286 -4.43 8.89 4.35
C GLY A 286 -3.84 9.04 2.94
N ALA A 287 -3.39 7.93 2.35
CA ALA A 287 -3.01 7.94 0.94
C ALA A 287 -4.24 8.22 0.05
N GLN A 288 -4.06 9.02 -1.00
CA GLN A 288 -5.15 9.39 -1.91
C GLN A 288 -5.52 8.24 -2.86
N HIS A 289 -4.53 7.42 -3.21
CA HIS A 289 -4.70 6.22 -4.03
C HIS A 289 -3.79 5.09 -3.53
N THR A 290 -4.24 3.86 -3.75
CA THR A 290 -3.54 2.64 -3.38
C THR A 290 -3.21 1.82 -4.63
N ILE A 291 -1.94 1.56 -4.87
CA ILE A 291 -1.47 0.73 -5.99
C ILE A 291 -1.45 -0.73 -5.57
N VAL A 292 -2.30 -1.55 -6.19
CA VAL A 292 -2.44 -2.99 -5.92
C VAL A 292 -1.98 -3.85 -7.10
N ASP A 293 -1.50 -3.21 -8.17
CA ASP A 293 -1.12 -3.91 -9.40
C ASP A 293 0.19 -4.68 -9.29
N HIS A 294 0.89 -4.54 -8.16
CA HIS A 294 2.13 -5.26 -7.91
C HIS A 294 1.96 -6.73 -7.61
N TYR A 295 0.74 -7.19 -7.34
CA TYR A 295 0.41 -8.58 -7.05
C TYR A 295 0.90 -9.56 -8.14
N GLY A 296 1.32 -10.75 -7.73
CA GLY A 296 1.83 -11.86 -8.56
C GLY A 296 0.95 -12.25 -9.77
N PRO A 297 1.45 -13.13 -10.66
CA PRO A 297 0.59 -13.71 -11.69
C PRO A 297 -0.65 -14.34 -11.04
N LEU A 298 -1.82 -14.03 -11.60
CA LEU A 298 -3.08 -14.54 -11.06
C LEU A 298 -3.16 -16.06 -11.28
N PRO A 299 -3.70 -16.84 -10.32
CA PRO A 299 -4.00 -18.24 -10.51
C PRO A 299 -4.87 -18.46 -11.76
N PRO A 300 -4.68 -19.59 -12.45
CA PRO A 300 -3.80 -20.71 -12.11
C PRO A 300 -2.34 -20.54 -12.56
N PHE A 301 -1.91 -19.35 -12.98
CA PHE A 301 -0.59 -19.17 -13.61
C PHE A 301 0.54 -19.05 -12.60
N ALA A 302 1.41 -20.06 -12.58
CA ALA A 302 2.66 -20.04 -11.81
C ALA A 302 3.71 -19.09 -12.44
N VAL A 303 4.65 -18.62 -11.62
CA VAL A 303 5.86 -17.94 -12.10
C VAL A 303 6.75 -18.92 -12.87
N ILE A 304 6.73 -18.82 -14.20
CA ILE A 304 7.56 -19.66 -15.09
C ILE A 304 9.03 -19.22 -15.07
N SER A 305 9.28 -17.90 -15.09
CA SER A 305 10.62 -17.32 -15.09
C SER A 305 10.67 -16.14 -14.13
N TYR A 306 11.40 -16.31 -13.03
CA TYR A 306 11.63 -15.23 -12.08
C TYR A 306 12.36 -14.04 -12.70
N LEU A 307 13.31 -14.28 -13.61
CA LEU A 307 14.00 -13.19 -14.29
C LEU A 307 13.03 -12.30 -15.07
N SER A 308 12.15 -12.92 -15.85
CA SER A 308 11.13 -12.20 -16.63
C SER A 308 10.11 -11.51 -15.72
N GLN A 309 9.60 -12.21 -14.71
CA GLN A 309 8.61 -11.65 -13.78
C GLN A 309 9.18 -10.50 -12.96
N VAL A 310 10.43 -10.60 -12.48
CA VAL A 310 11.13 -9.52 -11.80
C VAL A 310 11.28 -8.30 -12.70
N LYS A 311 11.70 -8.49 -13.97
CA LYS A 311 11.80 -7.39 -14.94
C LYS A 311 10.44 -6.72 -15.19
N LYS A 312 9.38 -7.52 -15.38
CA LYS A 312 8.01 -7.02 -15.56
C LYS A 312 7.56 -6.19 -14.35
N LYS A 313 7.81 -6.71 -13.15
CA LYS A 313 7.50 -6.07 -11.87
C LYS A 313 8.24 -4.75 -11.68
N GLN A 314 9.53 -4.68 -12.04
CA GLN A 314 10.29 -3.43 -12.02
C GLN A 314 9.75 -2.40 -13.02
N GLY A 315 9.43 -2.81 -14.25
CA GLY A 315 8.81 -1.92 -15.24
C GLY A 315 7.47 -1.35 -14.77
N LYS A 316 6.66 -2.18 -14.10
CA LYS A 316 5.39 -1.74 -13.49
C LYS A 316 5.58 -0.72 -12.37
N LEU A 317 6.59 -0.92 -11.52
CA LEU A 317 6.94 0.09 -10.51
C LEU A 317 7.34 1.42 -11.17
N GLU A 318 8.14 1.40 -12.24
CA GLU A 318 8.50 2.61 -12.98
C GLU A 318 7.29 3.31 -13.60
N GLU A 319 6.37 2.55 -14.21
CA GLU A 319 5.12 3.07 -14.77
C GLU A 319 4.27 3.78 -13.70
N TRP A 320 4.09 3.18 -12.53
CA TRP A 320 3.28 3.80 -11.46
C TRP A 320 3.95 5.02 -10.84
N LEU A 321 5.28 5.02 -10.74
CA LEU A 321 6.00 6.19 -10.25
C LEU A 321 5.90 7.35 -11.22
N TYR A 322 5.99 7.09 -12.52
CA TYR A 322 5.72 8.10 -13.54
C TYR A 322 4.29 8.65 -13.39
N ASP A 323 3.29 7.77 -13.32
CA ASP A 323 1.89 8.17 -13.11
C ASP A 323 1.71 9.02 -11.84
N PHE A 324 2.40 8.68 -10.76
CA PHE A 324 2.37 9.46 -9.52
C PHE A 324 3.03 10.83 -9.66
N LEU A 325 4.16 10.92 -10.35
CA LEU A 325 4.87 12.19 -10.56
C LEU A 325 4.03 13.17 -11.39
N VAL A 326 3.24 12.68 -12.36
CA VAL A 326 2.39 13.53 -13.21
C VAL A 326 0.99 13.77 -12.64
N SER A 327 0.54 12.98 -11.67
CA SER A 327 -0.76 13.18 -11.01
C SER A 327 -0.74 14.38 -10.07
N LYS A 328 -1.92 14.76 -9.55
CA LYS A 328 -2.04 15.77 -8.48
C LYS A 328 -2.08 15.15 -7.08
N ASP A 329 -1.76 13.87 -6.96
CA ASP A 329 -1.69 13.23 -5.65
C ASP A 329 -0.43 13.70 -4.91
N HIS A 330 -0.60 14.01 -3.63
CA HIS A 330 0.46 14.28 -2.67
C HIS A 330 0.99 12.97 -2.08
N THR A 331 0.09 12.02 -1.78
CA THR A 331 0.46 10.76 -1.15
C THR A 331 -0.17 9.57 -1.85
N ARG A 332 0.64 8.54 -2.13
CA ARG A 332 0.17 7.23 -2.61
C ARG A 332 0.76 6.09 -1.81
N GLU A 333 0.00 5.01 -1.70
CA GLU A 333 0.46 3.74 -1.14
C GLU A 333 0.73 2.73 -2.26
N ILE A 334 1.81 1.95 -2.16
CA ILE A 334 2.06 0.74 -2.96
C ILE A 334 1.97 -0.46 -2.03
N VAL A 335 1.08 -1.39 -2.35
CA VAL A 335 0.91 -2.64 -1.58
C VAL A 335 1.77 -3.73 -2.21
N ILE A 336 2.53 -4.43 -1.36
CA ILE A 336 3.47 -5.47 -1.76
C ILE A 336 3.33 -6.67 -0.83
N HIS A 337 3.55 -7.87 -1.36
CA HIS A 337 3.57 -9.12 -0.60
C HIS A 337 4.95 -9.74 -0.71
N LEU A 338 5.63 -9.86 0.42
CA LEU A 338 7.02 -10.29 0.45
C LEU A 338 7.12 -11.73 0.96
N LEU A 339 7.87 -12.56 0.25
CA LEU A 339 8.27 -13.88 0.76
C LEU A 339 9.75 -14.10 0.44
N LYS A 340 10.60 -14.15 1.47
CA LYS A 340 12.03 -14.39 1.30
C LYS A 340 12.33 -15.87 1.50
N THR A 341 12.51 -16.59 0.40
CA THR A 341 12.90 -18.01 0.41
C THR A 341 13.86 -18.32 -0.74
N THR A 342 14.48 -19.50 -0.73
CA THR A 342 15.28 -20.05 -1.84
C THR A 342 14.43 -20.86 -2.83
N LEU A 343 13.19 -21.21 -2.47
CA LEU A 343 12.28 -21.97 -3.32
C LEU A 343 11.86 -21.15 -4.55
N ARG A 344 11.85 -21.78 -5.73
CA ARG A 344 11.56 -21.12 -7.03
C ARG A 344 10.53 -21.85 -7.88
N ARG A 345 9.89 -22.90 -7.36
CA ARG A 345 8.79 -23.58 -8.06
C ARG A 345 7.56 -23.52 -7.18
N GLN A 346 6.42 -23.15 -7.77
CA GLN A 346 5.15 -23.07 -7.06
C GLN A 346 4.82 -24.39 -6.33
N ARG A 347 5.04 -25.54 -6.98
CA ARG A 347 4.81 -26.86 -6.36
C ARG A 347 5.66 -27.11 -5.10
N ASP A 348 6.90 -26.59 -5.09
CA ASP A 348 7.82 -26.79 -3.95
C ASP A 348 7.40 -25.87 -2.80
N LEU A 349 6.97 -24.63 -3.12
CA LEU A 349 6.36 -23.70 -2.16
C LEU A 349 5.08 -24.28 -1.54
N VAL A 350 4.13 -24.71 -2.38
CA VAL A 350 2.86 -25.33 -1.93
C VAL A 350 3.13 -26.54 -1.03
N ARG A 351 4.10 -27.38 -1.39
CA ARG A 351 4.48 -28.53 -0.55
C ARG A 351 5.10 -28.08 0.79
N HIS A 352 5.96 -27.07 0.76
CA HIS A 352 6.67 -26.59 1.94
C HIS A 352 5.73 -25.93 2.95
N TYR A 353 4.75 -25.14 2.49
CA TYR A 353 3.78 -24.44 3.33
C TYR A 353 2.42 -25.14 3.42
N LYS A 354 2.32 -26.43 3.09
CA LYS A 354 1.05 -27.17 3.02
C LYS A 354 0.25 -27.13 4.34
N ASP A 355 0.94 -27.08 5.47
CA ASP A 355 0.29 -27.14 6.79
C ASP A 355 -0.37 -25.80 7.14
N LEU A 356 0.01 -24.72 6.44
CA LEU A 356 -0.54 -23.37 6.65
C LEU A 356 -2.06 -23.34 6.41
N ASP A 357 -2.57 -24.08 5.43
CA ASP A 357 -4.00 -24.16 5.14
C ASP A 357 -4.81 -24.69 6.34
N THR A 358 -4.18 -25.45 7.23
CA THR A 358 -4.82 -26.01 8.44
C THR A 358 -4.48 -25.25 9.72
N SER A 359 -3.31 -24.62 9.80
CA SER A 359 -2.85 -23.88 10.99
C SER A 359 -3.23 -22.40 10.96
N TYR A 360 -3.39 -21.82 9.78
CA TYR A 360 -3.78 -20.43 9.53
C TYR A 360 -4.52 -20.33 8.19
N PRO A 361 -5.78 -20.84 8.12
CA PRO A 361 -6.54 -20.81 6.87
C PRO A 361 -6.75 -19.38 6.38
N GLY A 362 -7.05 -19.23 5.08
CA GLY A 362 -7.36 -17.94 4.46
C GLY A 362 -6.17 -17.22 3.82
N ILE A 363 -4.97 -17.83 3.85
CA ILE A 363 -3.81 -17.41 3.06
C ILE A 363 -3.58 -18.40 1.93
N ASN A 364 -3.70 -17.96 0.69
CA ASN A 364 -3.57 -18.85 -0.46
C ASN A 364 -2.08 -19.04 -0.84
N ILE A 365 -1.52 -20.18 -0.43
CA ILE A 365 -0.13 -20.60 -0.68
C ILE A 365 0.25 -20.70 -2.16
N LYS A 366 -0.73 -20.81 -3.08
CA LYS A 366 -0.45 -20.85 -4.52
C LYS A 366 0.09 -19.52 -5.06
N HIS A 367 -0.09 -18.41 -4.34
CA HIS A 367 0.46 -17.11 -4.72
C HIS A 367 1.87 -16.85 -4.22
N PHE A 368 2.45 -17.76 -3.43
CA PHE A 368 3.73 -17.53 -2.76
C PHE A 368 4.88 -17.32 -3.76
N ASP A 369 4.82 -17.93 -4.94
CA ASP A 369 5.80 -17.68 -6.01
C ASP A 369 5.74 -16.23 -6.54
N GLY A 370 4.53 -15.67 -6.63
CA GLY A 370 4.31 -14.24 -6.88
C GLY A 370 4.95 -13.34 -5.82
N ARG A 371 4.80 -13.69 -4.54
CA ARG A 371 5.40 -12.96 -3.40
C ARG A 371 6.93 -13.01 -3.43
N VAL A 372 7.51 -14.15 -3.82
CA VAL A 372 8.96 -14.25 -4.05
C VAL A 372 9.38 -13.32 -5.18
N ALA A 373 8.62 -13.24 -6.27
CA ALA A 373 8.95 -12.38 -7.40
C ALA A 373 8.88 -10.88 -7.03
N GLU A 374 7.94 -10.49 -6.17
CA GLU A 374 7.86 -9.14 -5.60
C GLU A 374 9.07 -8.82 -4.74
N TYR A 375 9.39 -9.69 -3.78
CA TYR A 375 10.59 -9.56 -2.96
C TYR A 375 11.86 -9.39 -3.80
N LEU A 376 12.06 -10.25 -4.81
CA LEU A 376 13.23 -10.19 -5.69
C LEU A 376 13.24 -8.93 -6.55
N SER A 377 12.08 -8.38 -6.91
CA SER A 377 12.00 -7.14 -7.69
C SER A 377 12.48 -5.93 -6.89
N LEU A 378 12.07 -5.82 -5.62
CA LEU A 378 12.58 -4.79 -4.71
C LEU A 378 14.04 -5.02 -4.34
N GLU A 379 14.46 -6.28 -4.20
CA GLU A 379 15.85 -6.62 -3.93
C GLU A 379 16.78 -6.16 -5.06
N LYS A 380 16.35 -6.37 -6.30
CA LYS A 380 17.08 -5.95 -7.50
C LYS A 380 17.14 -4.42 -7.63
N GLY A 381 16.11 -3.71 -7.21
CA GLY A 381 16.12 -2.25 -7.14
C GLY A 381 14.78 -1.64 -6.77
N SER A 382 14.81 -0.65 -5.87
CA SER A 382 13.65 0.16 -5.46
C SER A 382 13.80 1.56 -6.05
N PRO A 383 13.02 1.95 -7.07
CA PRO A 383 13.32 3.17 -7.83
C PRO A 383 13.25 4.47 -7.00
N TRP A 384 12.39 4.54 -5.97
CA TRP A 384 12.29 5.68 -5.06
C TRP A 384 13.55 5.94 -4.22
N LYS A 385 14.45 4.96 -4.06
CA LYS A 385 15.67 5.17 -3.27
C LYS A 385 16.66 6.15 -3.91
N SER A 386 16.59 6.31 -5.22
CA SER A 386 17.50 7.14 -6.00
C SER A 386 16.80 8.34 -6.66
N ASP A 387 15.50 8.49 -6.44
CA ASP A 387 14.69 9.49 -7.13
C ASP A 387 14.45 10.69 -6.20
N PRO A 388 15.08 11.86 -6.45
CA PRO A 388 14.96 13.02 -5.56
C PRO A 388 13.56 13.62 -5.52
N SER A 389 12.70 13.23 -6.46
CA SER A 389 11.30 13.65 -6.54
C SER A 389 10.38 12.87 -5.61
N LEU A 390 10.86 11.76 -5.04
CA LEU A 390 10.04 10.85 -4.25
C LEU A 390 10.62 10.75 -2.86
N ALA A 391 9.90 11.28 -1.88
CA ALA A 391 10.21 11.04 -0.47
C ALA A 391 9.38 9.85 0.02
N LEU A 392 10.01 8.96 0.80
CA LEU A 392 9.23 8.04 1.63
C LEU A 392 8.50 8.84 2.70
N SER A 393 7.20 8.60 2.86
CA SER A 393 6.37 9.31 3.82
C SER A 393 6.94 9.19 5.25
N PRO A 394 7.13 10.30 5.98
CA PRO A 394 7.64 10.26 7.36
C PRO A 394 6.62 9.63 8.30
N VAL A 395 7.11 9.05 9.39
CA VAL A 395 6.28 8.46 10.44
C VAL A 395 6.08 9.47 11.56
N VAL A 396 4.85 9.57 12.06
CA VAL A 396 4.54 10.30 13.28
C VAL A 396 4.14 9.29 14.34
N VAL A 397 5.06 8.96 15.25
CA VAL A 397 4.80 7.95 16.29
C VAL A 397 3.78 8.48 17.29
N ARG A 398 2.56 7.93 17.25
CA ARG A 398 1.46 8.25 18.18
C ARG A 398 1.44 7.25 19.34
N LYS A 399 1.92 7.66 20.52
CA LYS A 399 1.92 6.80 21.73
C LYS A 399 0.50 6.31 22.07
N ALA A 400 0.42 5.08 22.57
CA ALA A 400 -0.83 4.38 22.87
C ALA A 400 -1.66 5.06 23.95
#